data_AF-A0A2V9SGT3-F1
#
_entry.id   AF-A0A2V9SGT3-F1
#
_cell.length_a   1.000
_cell.length_b   1.000
_cell.length_c   1.000
_cell.angle_alpha   90.00
_cell.angle_beta   90.00
_cell.angle_gamma   90.00
#
_symmetry.space_group_name_H-M   'P 1'
#
loop_
_entity.id
_entity.type
_entity.pdbx_description
1 polymer ?
#
loop_
_entity_poly.entity_id
_entity_poly.type
_entity_poly.pdbx_seq_one_letter_code
_entity_poly.pdbx_strand_id
1 'polypeptide(L)'
;MFHGYPRQIEAQPPGNVKYKYEEVSRTGPYARQSGTYTGYGDVHSLLTDFDDRLVVFGSGEEVALEFDPHSLPAVPKNWTRDYFFLANGYEKDMDFYTAEGATVEPLPFRNMGTYPYPGKSFPLDDKHLDYLLNFNTRQMSGNEPQGYWYDYSQRK
;
A
#
# COMPACT_ATOMS: atom_id res chain seq x y z
N MET A 1 -4.48 -6.99 1.74
CA MET A 1 -4.24 -8.13 2.66
C MET A 1 -2.83 -8.05 3.22
N PHE A 2 -2.46 -8.86 4.23
CA PHE A 2 -1.04 -9.03 4.61
C PHE A 2 -0.43 -10.19 3.81
N HIS A 3 0.35 -9.86 2.80
CA HIS A 3 1.12 -10.84 2.03
C HIS A 3 2.40 -11.22 2.77
N GLY A 4 3.12 -10.20 3.24
CA GLY A 4 4.44 -10.28 3.85
C GLY A 4 5.50 -9.60 2.98
N TYR A 5 6.76 -9.95 3.19
CA TYR A 5 7.91 -9.33 2.52
C TYR A 5 8.49 -10.28 1.48
N PRO A 6 8.33 -10.00 0.17
CA PRO A 6 8.94 -10.80 -0.89
C PRO A 6 10.46 -10.82 -0.81
N ARG A 7 11.06 -11.96 -1.15
CA ARG A 7 12.51 -12.12 -1.12
C ARG A 7 13.16 -11.24 -2.19
N GLN A 8 13.93 -10.25 -1.72
CA GLN A 8 14.82 -9.47 -2.57
C GLN A 8 16.02 -10.32 -3.02
N ILE A 9 16.33 -10.24 -4.31
CA ILE A 9 17.55 -10.77 -4.93
C ILE A 9 18.31 -9.58 -5.51
N GLU A 10 19.54 -9.37 -5.04
CA GLU A 10 20.46 -8.46 -5.71
C GLU A 10 20.95 -9.08 -7.02
N ALA A 11 20.74 -8.36 -8.12
CA ALA A 11 21.31 -8.66 -9.41
C ALA A 11 22.56 -7.79 -9.64
N GLN A 12 23.26 -8.08 -10.74
CA GLN A 12 24.38 -7.26 -11.20
C GLN A 12 23.89 -6.27 -12.27
N PRO A 13 24.40 -5.02 -12.28
CA PRO A 13 25.28 -4.42 -11.28
C PRO A 13 24.54 -4.13 -9.95
N PRO A 14 25.27 -3.84 -8.85
CA PRO A 14 24.66 -3.50 -7.56
C PRO A 14 23.62 -2.38 -7.70
N GLY A 15 22.50 -2.51 -6.98
CA GLY A 15 21.34 -1.62 -7.10
C GLY A 15 20.26 -2.13 -8.07
N ASN A 16 20.57 -3.10 -8.92
CA ASN A 16 19.55 -3.82 -9.69
C ASN A 16 18.89 -4.87 -8.80
N VAL A 17 17.70 -4.59 -8.28
CA VAL A 17 16.98 -5.49 -7.38
C VAL A 17 15.83 -6.19 -8.10
N LYS A 18 15.69 -7.49 -7.83
CA LYS A 18 14.52 -8.29 -8.23
C LYS A 18 13.85 -8.83 -6.99
N TYR A 19 12.55 -9.10 -7.08
CA TYR A 19 11.80 -9.74 -6.00
C TYR A 19 11.21 -11.06 -6.48
N LYS A 20 11.30 -12.10 -5.65
CA LYS A 20 10.52 -13.32 -5.83
C LYS A 20 9.23 -13.17 -5.03
N TYR A 21 8.14 -12.88 -5.72
CA TYR A 21 6.87 -12.57 -5.10
C TYR A 21 6.32 -13.73 -4.26
N GLU A 22 6.63 -14.97 -4.63
CA GLU A 22 6.13 -16.20 -4.01
C GLU A 22 6.98 -16.65 -2.81
N GLU A 23 8.22 -16.17 -2.68
CA GLU A 23 9.09 -16.46 -1.55
C GLU A 23 8.95 -15.34 -0.51
N VAL A 24 8.03 -15.50 0.44
CA VAL A 24 7.61 -14.43 1.34
C VAL A 24 8.03 -14.68 2.78
N SER A 25 8.54 -13.64 3.44
CA SER A 25 8.73 -13.61 4.89
C SER A 25 7.53 -12.98 5.59
N ARG A 26 7.05 -13.60 6.68
CA ARG A 26 5.97 -13.03 7.51
C ARG A 26 6.46 -11.96 8.49
N THR A 27 7.78 -11.84 8.65
CA THR A 27 8.46 -10.88 9.52
C THR A 27 9.42 -10.02 8.71
N GLY A 28 9.73 -8.82 9.19
CA GLY A 28 10.61 -7.90 8.48
C GLY A 28 11.06 -6.78 9.41
N PRO A 29 12.18 -6.11 9.09
CA PRO A 29 12.78 -5.08 9.94
C PRO A 29 12.07 -3.72 9.85
N TYR A 30 10.78 -3.69 9.51
CA TYR A 30 10.05 -2.45 9.23
C TYR A 30 9.14 -2.06 10.38
N ALA A 31 9.30 -0.82 10.83
CA ALA A 31 8.36 -0.18 11.74
C ALA A 31 7.02 0.10 11.03
N ARG A 32 6.00 0.40 11.83
CA ARG A 32 4.65 0.74 11.35
C ARG A 32 4.18 1.99 12.04
N GLN A 33 3.52 2.87 11.30
CA GLN A 33 2.82 3.98 11.91
C GLN A 33 1.65 3.47 12.78
N SER A 34 1.43 4.15 13.89
CA SER A 34 0.21 3.93 14.67
C SER A 34 -0.98 4.66 14.03
N GLY A 35 -2.17 4.10 14.11
CA GLY A 35 -3.36 4.72 13.52
C GLY A 35 -4.28 3.73 12.82
N THR A 36 -5.17 4.27 12.00
CA THR A 36 -6.27 3.52 11.40
C THR A 36 -5.97 3.19 9.95
N TYR A 37 -5.81 1.90 9.67
CA TYR A 37 -5.58 1.37 8.33
C TYR A 37 -6.89 0.88 7.72
N THR A 38 -6.89 0.75 6.40
CA THR A 38 -7.97 0.08 5.69
C THR A 38 -8.02 -1.40 6.12
N GLY A 39 -9.24 -1.88 6.38
CA GLY A 39 -9.50 -3.28 6.67
C GLY A 39 -9.08 -4.17 5.50
N TYR A 40 -8.74 -5.43 5.77
CA TYR A 40 -8.49 -6.38 4.69
C TYR A 40 -9.80 -6.80 4.02
N GLY A 41 -9.78 -6.91 2.70
CA GLY A 41 -10.93 -7.32 1.92
C GLY A 41 -10.90 -6.69 0.53
N ASP A 42 -12.08 -6.67 -0.10
CA ASP A 42 -12.29 -5.97 -1.35
C ASP A 42 -12.22 -4.45 -1.14
N VAL A 43 -11.34 -3.80 -1.88
CA VAL A 43 -11.14 -2.35 -1.86
C VAL A 43 -11.36 -1.73 -3.25
N HIS A 44 -11.92 -2.49 -4.20
CA HIS A 44 -12.10 -2.05 -5.59
C HIS A 44 -12.82 -0.70 -5.69
N SER A 45 -13.86 -0.46 -4.89
CA SER A 45 -14.60 0.81 -4.88
C SER A 45 -13.80 2.04 -4.45
N LEU A 46 -12.64 1.85 -3.80
CA LEU A 46 -11.69 2.90 -3.45
C LEU A 46 -10.67 3.16 -4.57
N LEU A 47 -10.54 2.25 -5.54
CA LEU A 47 -9.53 2.29 -6.59
C LEU A 47 -10.09 2.77 -7.94
N THR A 48 -11.40 3.00 -8.03
CA THR A 48 -12.08 3.41 -9.27
C THR A 48 -12.01 4.90 -9.56
N ASP A 49 -11.64 5.73 -8.59
CA ASP A 49 -11.55 7.18 -8.73
C ASP A 49 -10.43 7.74 -7.83
N PHE A 50 -9.98 8.96 -8.14
CA PHE A 50 -9.02 9.69 -7.33
C PHE A 50 -9.73 10.77 -6.52
N ASP A 51 -10.42 10.37 -5.46
CA ASP A 51 -11.38 11.22 -4.74
C ASP A 51 -11.12 11.31 -3.23
N ASP A 52 -9.84 11.32 -2.86
CA ASP A 52 -9.32 11.43 -1.48
C ASP A 52 -9.68 10.26 -0.55
N ARG A 53 -10.43 9.26 -1.04
CA ARG A 53 -10.66 7.98 -0.35
C ARG A 53 -9.53 7.02 -0.72
N LEU A 54 -8.70 6.69 0.27
CA LEU A 54 -7.44 5.97 0.04
C LEU A 54 -7.54 4.53 0.54
N VAL A 55 -6.81 3.62 -0.10
CA VAL A 55 -6.44 2.37 0.57
C VAL A 55 -5.22 2.66 1.42
N VAL A 56 -5.39 2.65 2.74
CA VAL A 56 -4.34 2.87 3.73
C VAL A 56 -3.79 1.52 4.15
N PHE A 57 -2.57 1.20 3.73
CA PHE A 57 -1.89 -0.06 4.04
C PHE A 57 -0.44 0.18 4.45
N GLY A 58 0.10 -0.74 5.23
CA GLY A 58 1.44 -0.63 5.82
C GLY A 58 2.45 -1.63 5.26
N SER A 59 3.62 -1.68 5.88
CA SER A 59 4.71 -2.55 5.46
C SER A 59 4.32 -4.05 5.49
N GLY A 60 4.58 -4.74 4.37
CA GLY A 60 4.22 -6.14 4.12
C GLY A 60 2.76 -6.37 3.72
N GLU A 61 1.98 -5.30 3.55
CA GLU A 61 0.62 -5.36 3.03
C GLU A 61 0.58 -4.99 1.55
N GLU A 62 -0.48 -5.44 0.88
CA GLU A 62 -0.65 -5.19 -0.54
C GLU A 62 -2.12 -5.07 -0.96
N VAL A 63 -2.26 -4.47 -2.13
CA VAL A 63 -3.45 -4.50 -2.99
C VAL A 63 -3.10 -5.36 -4.20
N ALA A 64 -3.71 -6.55 -4.28
CA ALA A 64 -3.55 -7.43 -5.43
C ALA A 64 -4.55 -7.04 -6.53
N LEU A 65 -4.05 -6.85 -7.76
CA LEU A 65 -4.87 -6.64 -8.95
C LEU A 65 -4.88 -7.93 -9.76
N GLU A 66 -6.06 -8.48 -9.97
CA GLU A 66 -6.28 -9.67 -10.79
C GLU A 66 -7.25 -9.33 -11.92
N PHE A 67 -7.01 -9.86 -13.11
CA PHE A 67 -7.94 -9.81 -14.23
C PHE A 67 -7.87 -11.10 -15.02
N ASP A 68 -8.98 -11.51 -15.62
CA ASP A 68 -9.01 -12.67 -16.50
C ASP A 68 -8.46 -12.29 -17.88
N PRO A 69 -7.30 -12.83 -18.32
CA PRO A 69 -6.79 -12.53 -19.65
C PRO A 69 -7.69 -13.06 -20.76
N HIS A 70 -8.55 -14.05 -20.49
CA HIS A 70 -9.50 -14.60 -21.46
C HIS A 70 -10.67 -13.66 -21.73
N SER A 71 -10.96 -12.71 -20.84
CA SER A 71 -11.99 -11.69 -21.07
C SER A 71 -11.50 -10.55 -21.98
N LEU A 72 -10.22 -10.55 -22.37
CA LEU A 72 -9.65 -9.53 -23.24
C LEU A 72 -9.89 -9.86 -24.73
N PRO A 73 -9.98 -8.85 -25.61
CA PRO A 73 -10.07 -9.07 -27.05
C PRO A 73 -8.92 -9.91 -27.60
N ALA A 74 -9.11 -10.59 -28.73
CA ALA A 74 -8.02 -11.29 -29.41
C ALA A 74 -6.91 -10.33 -29.85
N VAL A 75 -5.64 -10.76 -29.76
CA VAL A 75 -4.49 -9.99 -30.27
C VAL A 75 -4.38 -10.21 -31.78
N PRO A 76 -4.27 -9.15 -32.60
CA PRO A 76 -4.04 -9.31 -34.04
C PRO A 76 -2.78 -10.11 -34.35
N LYS A 77 -2.75 -10.72 -35.54
CA LYS A 77 -1.57 -11.47 -35.99
C LYS A 77 -0.33 -10.57 -35.99
N ASN A 78 0.78 -11.09 -35.45
CA ASN A 78 2.07 -10.41 -35.31
C ASN A 78 2.08 -9.21 -34.34
N TRP A 79 1.08 -9.07 -33.47
CA TRP A 79 1.08 -8.08 -32.40
C TRP A 79 1.42 -8.72 -31.05
N THR A 80 2.03 -7.93 -30.18
CA THR A 80 2.26 -8.27 -28.76
C THR A 80 1.35 -7.38 -27.91
N ARG A 81 0.81 -7.95 -26.82
CA ARG A 81 0.05 -7.18 -25.83
C ARG A 81 0.95 -6.82 -24.66
N ASP A 82 0.98 -5.53 -24.36
CA ASP A 82 1.60 -4.99 -23.14
C ASP A 82 0.53 -4.53 -22.15
N TYR A 83 0.90 -4.48 -20.87
CA TYR A 83 0.05 -4.01 -19.79
C TYR A 83 0.71 -2.83 -19.11
N PHE A 84 -0.07 -1.79 -18.83
CA PHE A 84 0.37 -0.63 -18.06
C PHE A 84 -0.39 -0.60 -16.75
N PHE A 85 0.36 -0.51 -15.66
CA PHE A 85 -0.21 -0.27 -14.33
C PHE A 85 -0.01 1.21 -13.99
N LEU A 86 -1.13 1.91 -13.79
CA LEU A 86 -1.13 3.29 -13.33
C LEU A 86 -1.59 3.29 -11.87
N ALA A 87 -0.70 3.68 -10.97
CA ALA A 87 -1.02 3.93 -9.58
C ALA A 87 -0.94 5.43 -9.30
N ASN A 88 -1.89 5.91 -8.49
CA ASN A 88 -1.84 7.22 -7.88
C ASN A 88 -1.94 7.02 -6.38
N GLY A 89 -1.01 7.59 -5.64
CA GLY A 89 -0.92 7.38 -4.20
C GLY A 89 0.06 8.32 -3.56
N TYR A 90 0.09 8.23 -2.24
CA TYR A 90 0.98 8.97 -1.38
C TYR A 90 1.82 7.98 -0.59
N GLU A 91 3.07 8.35 -0.37
CA GLU A 91 3.97 7.64 0.53
C GLU A 91 4.27 8.55 1.72
N LYS A 92 4.27 7.97 2.92
CA LYS A 92 4.69 8.64 4.14
C LYS A 92 5.79 7.80 4.78
N ASP A 93 6.98 8.36 4.76
CA ASP A 93 8.15 7.75 5.38
C ASP A 93 8.07 7.81 6.91
N MET A 94 8.98 7.10 7.56
CA MET A 94 9.21 7.17 9.01
C MET A 94 10.60 7.73 9.33
N ASP A 95 11.13 8.59 8.46
CA ASP A 95 12.45 9.19 8.66
C ASP A 95 12.41 10.39 9.62
N PHE A 96 13.59 10.87 10.03
CA PHE A 96 13.72 12.00 10.95
C PHE A 96 13.19 13.33 10.41
N TYR A 97 12.98 13.45 9.08
CA TYR A 97 12.53 14.67 8.43
C TYR A 97 11.02 14.66 8.13
N THR A 98 10.36 13.52 8.36
CA THR A 98 8.92 13.39 8.20
C THR A 98 8.20 13.97 9.41
N ALA A 99 7.38 15.01 9.18
CA ALA A 99 6.73 15.75 10.25
C ALA A 99 5.90 14.86 11.21
N GLU A 100 5.02 14.01 10.67
CA GLU A 100 4.20 13.06 11.44
C GLU A 100 4.54 11.61 11.03
N GLY A 101 5.82 11.24 11.11
CA GLY A 101 6.30 9.92 10.67
C GLY A 101 5.86 8.74 11.55
N ALA A 102 5.39 8.98 12.77
CA ALA A 102 4.98 7.93 13.71
C ALA A 102 3.50 7.51 13.57
N THR A 103 2.71 8.26 12.79
CA THR A 103 1.26 8.08 12.71
C THR A 103 0.75 8.02 11.28
N VAL A 104 -0.33 7.25 11.06
CA VAL A 104 -1.03 7.21 9.77
C VAL A 104 -1.57 8.59 9.44
N GLU A 105 -2.21 9.22 10.41
CA GLU A 105 -2.66 10.60 10.32
C GLU A 105 -1.47 11.58 10.31
N PRO A 106 -1.63 12.77 9.72
CA PRO A 106 -2.83 13.21 9.04
C PRO A 106 -2.87 12.64 7.60
N LEU A 107 -4.06 12.24 7.11
CA LEU A 107 -4.22 11.64 5.77
C LEU A 107 -3.99 12.65 4.64
N PRO A 108 -3.28 12.31 3.56
CA PRO A 108 -3.14 13.19 2.42
C PRO A 108 -4.45 13.34 1.65
N PHE A 109 -4.63 14.45 0.96
CA PHE A 109 -5.76 14.72 0.08
C PHE A 109 -5.31 15.66 -1.05
N ARG A 110 -6.01 15.63 -2.18
CA ARG A 110 -5.63 16.29 -3.43
C ARG A 110 -5.37 17.78 -3.28
N ASN A 111 -6.23 18.45 -2.53
CA ASN A 111 -6.16 19.91 -2.34
C ASN A 111 -5.27 20.33 -1.16
N MET A 112 -4.50 19.40 -0.56
CA MET A 112 -3.60 19.70 0.55
C MET A 112 -2.47 20.65 0.12
N GLY A 113 -2.00 20.52 -1.12
CA GLY A 113 -0.83 21.25 -1.62
C GLY A 113 0.46 20.57 -1.16
N THR A 114 1.15 21.17 -0.19
CA THR A 114 2.37 20.60 0.41
C THR A 114 2.06 19.80 1.65
N TYR A 115 2.96 18.88 2.01
CA TYR A 115 2.97 18.24 3.32
C TYR A 115 4.17 18.76 4.14
N PRO A 116 3.97 19.18 5.40
CA PRO A 116 2.69 19.35 6.09
C PRO A 116 1.78 20.43 5.46
N TYR A 117 0.48 20.35 5.73
CA TYR A 117 -0.55 21.27 5.19
C TYR A 117 -1.18 22.16 6.29
N PRO A 118 -0.47 23.17 6.82
CA PRO A 118 -0.96 24.00 7.92
C PRO A 118 -2.24 24.76 7.53
N GLY A 119 -3.19 24.85 8.47
CA GLY A 119 -4.47 25.54 8.28
C GLY A 119 -5.45 24.81 7.35
N LYS A 120 -5.12 23.59 6.91
CA LYS A 120 -6.03 22.71 6.18
C LYS A 120 -6.24 21.42 6.96
N SER A 121 -7.29 20.69 6.59
CA SER A 121 -7.61 19.38 7.16
C SER A 121 -8.12 18.47 6.05
N PHE A 122 -7.99 17.16 6.28
CA PHE A 122 -8.64 16.16 5.45
C PHE A 122 -10.16 16.43 5.44
N PRO A 123 -10.85 16.34 4.28
CA PRO A 123 -12.28 16.61 4.21
C PRO A 123 -13.09 15.66 5.12
N LEU A 124 -14.11 16.21 5.79
CA LEU A 124 -15.02 15.45 6.67
C LEU A 124 -16.49 15.62 6.24
N ASP A 125 -16.73 15.78 4.94
CA ASP A 125 -18.10 15.68 4.40
C ASP A 125 -18.61 14.23 4.49
N ASP A 126 -19.91 14.04 4.24
CA ASP A 126 -20.57 12.74 4.39
C ASP A 126 -19.87 11.60 3.63
N LYS A 127 -19.32 11.89 2.44
CA LYS A 127 -18.64 10.89 1.61
C LYS A 127 -17.31 10.45 2.23
N HIS A 128 -16.54 11.40 2.74
CA HIS A 128 -15.25 11.10 3.38
C HIS A 128 -15.45 10.46 4.75
N LEU A 129 -16.44 10.90 5.52
CA LEU A 129 -16.76 10.31 6.81
C LEU A 129 -17.23 8.86 6.65
N ASP A 130 -18.12 8.59 5.69
CA ASP A 130 -18.57 7.23 5.37
C ASP A 130 -17.39 6.33 4.96
N TYR A 131 -16.46 6.84 4.15
CA TYR A 131 -15.22 6.16 3.80
C TYR A 131 -14.39 5.79 5.04
N LEU A 132 -14.13 6.77 5.92
CA LEU A 132 -13.32 6.54 7.12
C LEU A 132 -13.96 5.48 8.02
N LEU A 133 -15.28 5.53 8.20
CA LEU A 133 -16.02 4.60 9.06
C LEU A 133 -16.12 3.19 8.49
N ASN A 134 -16.30 3.05 7.17
CA ASN A 134 -16.55 1.74 6.54
C ASN A 134 -15.27 1.03 6.11
N PHE A 135 -14.25 1.76 5.69
CA PHE A 135 -13.01 1.17 5.15
C PHE A 135 -11.86 1.22 6.14
N ASN A 136 -11.64 2.34 6.82
CA ASN A 136 -10.54 2.48 7.78
C ASN A 136 -10.95 1.94 9.15
N THR A 137 -11.01 0.62 9.26
CA THR A 137 -11.56 -0.09 10.42
C THR A 137 -10.51 -0.84 11.23
N ARG A 138 -9.24 -0.84 10.78
CA ARG A 138 -8.16 -1.59 11.42
C ARG A 138 -7.23 -0.67 12.19
N GLN A 139 -7.46 -0.56 13.49
CA GLN A 139 -6.58 0.18 14.39
C GLN A 139 -5.28 -0.60 14.64
N MET A 140 -4.15 0.08 14.44
CA MET A 140 -2.82 -0.41 14.76
C MET A 140 -2.20 0.52 15.82
N SER A 141 -1.55 -0.08 16.80
CA SER A 141 -0.82 0.59 17.88
C SER A 141 0.58 1.05 17.46
N GLY A 142 1.14 0.48 16.40
CA GLY A 142 2.53 0.71 15.95
C GLY A 142 3.58 -0.06 16.76
N ASN A 143 3.17 -0.81 17.79
CA ASN A 143 4.03 -1.60 18.68
C ASN A 143 3.70 -3.10 18.62
N GLU A 144 3.11 -3.57 17.51
CA GLU A 144 2.77 -4.98 17.38
C GLU A 144 4.04 -5.86 17.44
N PRO A 145 4.05 -6.97 18.21
CA PRO A 145 5.21 -7.85 18.27
C PRO A 145 5.51 -8.46 16.90
N GLN A 146 6.68 -8.16 16.33
CA GLN A 146 7.22 -8.84 15.16
C GLN A 146 8.72 -9.05 15.30
N GLY A 147 9.23 -10.10 14.66
CA GLY A 147 10.67 -10.28 14.51
C GLY A 147 11.23 -9.24 13.54
N TYR A 148 12.30 -8.54 13.92
CA TYR A 148 13.02 -7.57 13.08
C TYR A 148 13.98 -8.23 12.07
N TRP A 149 13.61 -9.40 11.57
CA TRP A 149 14.42 -10.17 10.61
C TRP A 149 13.50 -10.82 9.59
N TYR A 150 14.06 -11.13 8.43
CA TYR A 150 13.37 -11.95 7.46
C TYR A 150 13.47 -13.43 7.82
N ASP A 151 12.34 -14.13 7.77
CA ASP A 151 12.24 -15.57 7.87
C ASP A 151 11.50 -16.11 6.64
N TYR A 152 12.29 -16.62 5.69
CA TYR A 152 11.78 -17.26 4.47
C TYR A 152 11.61 -18.78 4.62
N SER A 153 11.64 -19.31 5.85
CA SER A 153 11.43 -20.75 6.04
C SER A 153 10.01 -21.11 5.59
N GLN A 154 9.92 -21.97 4.58
CA GLN A 154 8.67 -22.53 4.09
C GLN A 154 8.02 -23.28 5.25
N ARG A 155 6.93 -22.76 5.81
CA ARG A 155 6.07 -23.59 6.67
C ARG A 155 5.46 -24.66 5.79
N LYS A 156 5.89 -25.91 6.01
CA LYS A 156 5.27 -27.11 5.44
C LYS A 156 3.78 -27.17 5.76
#